data_AF-A0A0R2D2U1-F1
#
_entry.id   AF-A0A0R2D2U1-F1
#
_cell.length_a   1.000
_cell.length_b   1.000
_cell.length_c   1.000
_cell.angle_alpha   90.00
_cell.angle_beta   90.00
_cell.angle_gamma   90.00
#
_symmetry.space_group_name_H-M   'P 1'
#
loop_
_entity.id
_entity.type
_entity.pdbx_description
1 polymer ?
#
loop_
_entity_poly.entity_id
_entity_poly.type
_entity_poly.pdbx_seq_one_letter_code
_entity_poly.pdbx_strand_id
1 'polypeptide(L)'
;MFIVFAPLSINNFEIAVMPPGTGRVSLIVDLWHFSVLENVALTVPLGMLIKHYHPSWSLLLAGLITGGVIETTQYVISHLWLLNRSSDINDVLANALGVIIGGIIYWGYIKMIKNR
;
A
#
# COMPACT_ATOMS: atom_id res chain seq x y z
N MET A 1 -8.56 -1.99 7.99
CA MET A 1 -8.27 -3.30 7.35
C MET A 1 -9.50 -3.95 6.70
N PHE A 2 -10.73 -3.78 7.20
CA PHE A 2 -11.94 -4.35 6.57
C PHE A 2 -12.41 -3.65 5.28
N ILE A 3 -12.01 -2.40 5.05
CA ILE A 3 -12.58 -1.55 3.98
C ILE A 3 -11.98 -1.88 2.61
N VAL A 4 -10.74 -2.39 2.56
CA VAL A 4 -10.03 -2.70 1.31
C VAL A 4 -10.66 -3.86 0.54
N PHE A 5 -11.32 -4.78 1.26
CA PHE A 5 -11.96 -5.97 0.69
C PHE A 5 -13.49 -5.92 0.73
N ALA A 6 -14.06 -4.84 1.26
CA ALA A 6 -15.50 -4.61 1.22
C ALA A 6 -15.85 -3.88 -0.09
N PRO A 7 -17.06 -4.06 -0.64
CA PRO A 7 -17.57 -3.25 -1.76
C PRO A 7 -17.94 -1.84 -1.26
N LEU A 8 -17.01 -1.17 -0.58
CA LEU A 8 -17.16 0.16 -0.01
C LEU A 8 -16.13 1.10 -0.65
N SER A 9 -16.63 2.19 -1.21
CA SER A 9 -15.84 3.35 -1.59
C SER A 9 -15.84 4.34 -0.44
N ILE A 10 -14.67 4.83 -0.05
CA ILE A 10 -14.57 5.99 0.84
C ILE A 10 -14.05 7.15 0.00
N ASN A 11 -14.92 8.13 -0.26
CA ASN A 11 -14.55 9.35 -0.95
C ASN A 11 -14.58 10.50 0.06
N ASN A 12 -13.40 10.91 0.54
CA ASN A 12 -13.23 11.90 1.60
C ASN A 12 -13.93 11.51 2.91
N PHE A 13 -15.22 11.82 3.05
CA PHE A 13 -16.05 11.52 4.22
C PHE A 13 -17.33 10.73 3.88
N GLU A 14 -17.51 10.35 2.61
CA GLU A 14 -18.68 9.59 2.17
C GLU A 14 -18.34 8.11 2.02
N ILE A 15 -19.19 7.25 2.57
CA ILE A 15 -19.13 5.80 2.42
C ILE A 15 -20.21 5.39 1.43
N ALA A 16 -19.82 4.89 0.26
CA ALA A 16 -20.73 4.40 -0.78
C ALA A 16 -20.54 2.91 -1.02
N VAL A 17 -21.64 2.18 -1.25
CA VAL A 17 -21.59 0.77 -1.67
C VAL A 17 -21.35 0.71 -3.17
N MET A 18 -20.31 0.01 -3.60
CA MET A 18 -19.99 -0.17 -5.01
C MET A 18 -20.94 -1.20 -5.65
N PRO A 19 -21.53 -0.90 -6.84
CA PRO A 19 -22.31 -1.90 -7.56
C PRO A 19 -21.41 -3.02 -8.06
N PRO A 20 -21.92 -4.26 -8.19
CA PRO A 20 -21.11 -5.38 -8.64
C PRO A 20 -20.47 -5.14 -10.00
N GLY A 21 -19.21 -5.54 -10.17
CA GLY A 21 -18.47 -5.34 -11.41
C GLY A 21 -17.05 -5.89 -11.34
N THR A 22 -16.39 -5.98 -12.49
CA THR A 22 -15.01 -6.47 -12.58
C THR A 22 -14.02 -5.42 -12.09
N GLY A 23 -12.85 -5.87 -11.63
CA GLY A 23 -11.76 -4.96 -11.29
C GLY A 23 -11.31 -4.15 -12.52
N ARG A 24 -10.92 -2.90 -12.30
CA ARG A 24 -10.38 -2.01 -13.35
C ARG A 24 -8.92 -1.72 -13.06
N VAL A 25 -8.15 -1.33 -14.06
CA VAL A 25 -6.76 -0.89 -13.89
C VAL A 25 -6.65 0.56 -14.33
N SER A 26 -5.99 1.37 -13.52
CA SER A 26 -5.73 2.77 -13.78
C SER A 26 -4.24 3.05 -13.61
N LEU A 27 -3.63 3.55 -14.69
CA LEU A 27 -2.22 3.90 -14.76
C LEU A 27 -2.00 5.42 -14.77
N ILE A 28 -3.06 6.17 -14.46
CA ILE A 28 -2.99 7.63 -14.36
C ILE A 28 -2.31 7.96 -13.04
N VAL A 29 -1.20 8.67 -13.12
CA VAL A 29 -0.46 9.09 -11.94
C VAL A 29 -1.10 10.37 -11.39
N ASP A 30 -1.74 10.25 -10.24
CA ASP A 30 -2.24 11.35 -9.43
C ASP A 30 -2.06 11.02 -7.95
N LEU A 31 -1.10 11.69 -7.31
CA LEU A 31 -0.71 11.43 -5.94
C LEU A 31 -1.41 12.34 -4.93
N TRP A 32 -2.31 13.23 -5.37
CA TRP A 32 -2.97 14.24 -4.54
C TRP A 32 -4.30 13.76 -3.95
N HIS A 33 -4.37 12.49 -3.56
CA HIS A 33 -5.56 11.87 -2.97
C HIS A 33 -5.30 11.39 -1.55
N PHE A 34 -6.33 11.42 -0.70
CA PHE A 34 -6.22 10.98 0.69
C PHE A 34 -5.84 9.49 0.81
N SER A 35 -6.28 8.66 -0.14
CA SER A 35 -5.94 7.22 -0.21
C SER A 35 -4.44 6.95 -0.31
N VAL A 36 -3.67 7.88 -0.91
CA VAL A 36 -2.21 7.76 -1.00
C VAL A 36 -1.59 7.82 0.40
N LEU A 37 -2.04 8.75 1.24
CA LEU A 37 -1.55 8.86 2.62
C LEU A 37 -1.93 7.64 3.45
N GLU A 38 -3.15 7.11 3.26
CA GLU A 38 -3.60 5.89 3.93
C GLU A 38 -2.69 4.69 3.59
N ASN A 39 -2.44 4.47 2.30
CA ASN A 39 -1.59 3.38 1.82
C ASN A 39 -0.15 3.50 2.30
N VAL A 40 0.42 4.71 2.30
CA VAL A 40 1.73 4.98 2.91
C VAL A 40 1.72 4.62 4.40
N ALA A 41 0.77 5.17 5.18
CA ALA A 41 0.72 4.98 6.62
C ALA A 41 0.57 3.49 7.01
N LEU A 42 -0.23 2.74 6.26
CA LEU A 42 -0.46 1.31 6.49
C LEU A 42 0.77 0.44 6.19
N THR A 43 1.63 0.87 5.27
CA THR A 43 2.81 0.08 4.85
C THR A 43 4.10 0.46 5.58
N VAL A 44 4.12 1.57 6.35
CA VAL A 44 5.25 1.93 7.22
C VAL A 44 5.64 0.82 8.21
N PRO A 45 4.72 0.24 9.01
CA PRO A 45 5.08 -0.84 9.93
C PRO A 45 5.68 -2.05 9.19
N LEU A 46 5.15 -2.37 8.01
CA LEU A 46 5.68 -3.45 7.18
C LEU A 46 7.11 -3.15 6.69
N GLY A 47 7.40 -1.90 6.29
CA GLY A 47 8.76 -1.45 5.96
C GLY A 47 9.75 -1.61 7.11
N MET A 48 9.33 -1.30 8.33
CA MET A 48 10.14 -1.52 9.54
C MET A 48 10.44 -3.00 9.75
N LEU A 49 9.42 -3.87 9.62
CA LEU A 49 9.57 -5.32 9.76
C LEU A 49 10.48 -5.92 8.68
N ILE A 50 10.31 -5.51 7.42
CA ILE A 50 11.18 -5.94 6.31
C ILE A 50 12.63 -5.56 6.61
N LYS A 51 12.89 -4.32 7.05
CA LYS A 51 14.26 -3.89 7.37
C LYS A 51 14.84 -4.62 8.60
N HIS A 52 13.99 -5.00 9.55
CA HIS A 52 14.39 -5.80 10.72
C HIS A 52 14.86 -7.20 10.34
N TYR A 53 14.03 -7.96 9.61
CA TYR A 53 14.33 -9.35 9.26
C TYR A 53 15.26 -9.50 8.05
N HIS A 54 15.23 -8.54 7.12
CA HIS A 54 16.01 -8.55 5.89
C HIS A 54 16.83 -7.25 5.73
N PRO A 55 17.81 -7.00 6.61
CA PRO A 55 18.52 -5.72 6.67
C PRO A 55 19.33 -5.39 5.40
N SER A 56 19.71 -6.39 4.61
CA SER A 56 20.46 -6.23 3.36
C SER A 56 19.58 -5.97 2.13
N TRP A 57 18.26 -6.15 2.22
CA TRP A 57 17.39 -5.98 1.07
C TRP A 57 17.31 -4.51 0.65
N SER A 58 17.23 -4.30 -0.66
CA SER A 58 16.94 -2.99 -1.23
C SER A 58 15.52 -2.59 -0.86
N LEU A 59 15.38 -1.48 -0.12
CA LEU A 59 14.08 -0.94 0.26
C LEU A 59 13.23 -0.55 -0.95
N LEU A 60 13.87 -0.10 -2.04
CA LEU A 60 13.19 0.23 -3.28
C LEU A 60 12.54 -1.01 -3.91
N LEU A 61 13.31 -2.09 -4.06
CA LEU A 61 12.80 -3.34 -4.64
C LEU A 61 11.74 -3.97 -3.73
N ALA A 62 11.99 -4.01 -2.41
CA ALA A 62 11.04 -4.52 -1.45
C ALA A 62 9.73 -3.71 -1.47
N GLY A 63 9.82 -2.38 -1.59
CA GLY A 63 8.66 -1.50 -1.71
C GLY A 63 7.86 -1.75 -2.98
N LEU A 64 8.50 -1.80 -4.14
CA LEU A 64 7.83 -2.06 -5.42
C LEU A 64 7.17 -3.45 -5.47
N ILE A 65 7.86 -4.49 -4.98
CA ILE A 65 7.29 -5.83 -4.88
C ILE A 65 6.09 -5.82 -3.93
N THR A 66 6.22 -5.20 -2.76
CA THR A 66 5.12 -5.13 -1.77
C THR A 66 3.91 -4.40 -2.34
N GLY A 67 4.11 -3.21 -2.93
CA GLY A 67 3.05 -2.44 -3.56
C GLY A 67 2.39 -3.22 -4.70
N GLY A 68 3.19 -3.84 -5.58
CA GLY A 68 2.68 -4.67 -6.67
C GLY A 68 1.88 -5.88 -6.20
N VAL A 69 2.34 -6.58 -5.15
CA VAL A 69 1.64 -7.73 -4.58
C VAL A 69 0.32 -7.33 -3.93
N ILE A 70 0.31 -6.26 -3.12
CA ILE A 70 -0.92 -5.75 -2.49
C ILE A 70 -1.94 -5.40 -3.57
N GLU A 71 -1.51 -4.64 -4.56
CA GLU A 71 -2.37 -4.14 -5.62
C GLU A 71 -2.91 -5.26 -6.53
N THR A 72 -2.04 -6.18 -6.93
CA THR A 72 -2.44 -7.35 -7.72
C THR A 72 -3.42 -8.23 -6.95
N THR A 73 -3.19 -8.41 -5.65
CA THR A 73 -4.09 -9.18 -4.78
C THR A 73 -5.47 -8.52 -4.72
N GLN A 74 -5.53 -7.19 -4.56
CA GLN A 74 -6.79 -6.43 -4.59
C GLN A 74 -7.49 -6.55 -5.95
N TYR A 75 -6.76 -6.47 -7.06
CA TYR A 75 -7.32 -6.62 -8.41
C TYR A 75 -7.94 -8.00 -8.64
N VAL A 76 -7.23 -9.08 -8.24
CA VAL A 76 -7.71 -10.46 -8.36
C VAL A 76 -8.95 -10.68 -7.50
N ILE A 77 -8.93 -10.22 -6.26
CA ILE A 77 -10.05 -10.25 -5.32
C ILE A 77 -11.26 -9.50 -5.89
N SER A 78 -11.04 -8.32 -6.46
CA SER A 78 -12.08 -7.50 -7.09
C SER A 78 -12.76 -8.24 -8.24
N HIS A 79 -12.01 -9.04 -9.01
CA HIS A 79 -12.57 -9.91 -10.05
C HIS A 79 -13.36 -11.09 -9.49
N LEU A 80 -12.81 -11.78 -8.48
CA LEU A 80 -13.43 -12.99 -7.92
C LEU A 80 -14.75 -12.68 -7.19
N TRP A 81 -14.84 -11.53 -6.53
CA TRP A 81 -16.00 -11.12 -5.75
C TRP A 81 -16.82 -9.98 -6.37
N LEU A 82 -16.53 -9.63 -7.62
CA LEU A 82 -17.23 -8.58 -8.37
C LEU A 82 -17.31 -7.25 -7.60
N LEU A 83 -16.22 -6.82 -6.96
CA LEU A 83 -16.21 -5.63 -6.11
C LEU A 83 -16.19 -4.31 -6.88
N ASN A 84 -15.97 -4.33 -8.20
CA ASN A 84 -15.89 -3.15 -9.07
C ASN A 84 -14.83 -2.11 -8.65
N ARG A 85 -13.81 -2.59 -7.93
CA ARG A 85 -12.70 -1.79 -7.42
C ARG A 85 -11.71 -1.49 -8.54
N SER A 86 -11.28 -0.23 -8.61
CA SER A 86 -10.12 0.16 -9.42
C SER A 86 -8.84 -0.27 -8.72
N SER A 87 -7.89 -0.68 -9.52
CA SER A 87 -6.53 -0.98 -9.14
C SER A 87 -5.62 0.09 -9.73
N ASP A 88 -4.93 0.84 -8.87
CA ASP A 88 -4.32 2.12 -9.22
C ASP A 88 -2.80 2.10 -9.04
N ILE A 89 -2.07 2.63 -10.04
CA ILE A 89 -0.60 2.76 -9.95
C ILE A 89 -0.17 3.63 -8.76
N ASN A 90 -1.02 4.58 -8.36
CA ASN A 90 -0.79 5.44 -7.20
C ASN A 90 -0.72 4.63 -5.91
N ASP A 91 -1.50 3.56 -5.80
CA ASP A 91 -1.55 2.69 -4.61
C ASP A 91 -0.30 1.81 -4.53
N VAL A 92 0.20 1.31 -5.68
CA VAL A 92 1.52 0.65 -5.76
C VAL A 92 2.63 1.56 -5.26
N LEU A 93 2.65 2.81 -5.76
CA LEU A 93 3.69 3.79 -5.41
C LEU A 93 3.57 4.22 -3.94
N ALA A 94 2.35 4.43 -3.44
CA ALA A 94 2.08 4.77 -2.05
C ALA A 94 2.56 3.66 -1.10
N ASN A 95 2.22 2.41 -1.39
CA ASN A 95 2.66 1.26 -0.63
C ASN A 95 4.19 1.10 -0.67
N ALA A 96 4.81 1.32 -1.82
CA ALA A 96 6.27 1.30 -1.95
C ALA A 96 6.93 2.41 -1.10
N LEU A 97 6.38 3.62 -1.11
CA LEU A 97 6.86 4.74 -0.30
C LEU A 97 6.75 4.45 1.20
N GLY A 98 5.64 3.89 1.68
CA GLY A 98 5.49 3.52 3.08
C GLY A 98 6.52 2.47 3.52
N VAL A 99 6.78 1.46 2.70
CA VAL A 99 7.85 0.47 2.96
C VAL A 99 9.23 1.14 3.07
N ILE A 100 9.55 2.06 2.16
CA ILE A 100 10.83 2.78 2.17
C ILE A 100 10.94 3.63 3.45
N ILE A 101 9.91 4.42 3.78
CA ILE A 101 9.88 5.28 4.96
C ILE A 101 10.06 4.43 6.23
N GLY A 102 9.29 3.35 6.38
CA GLY A 102 9.40 2.45 7.52
C GLY A 102 10.79 1.82 7.65
N GLY A 103 11.38 1.39 6.53
CA GLY A 103 12.73 0.85 6.52
C GLY A 103 13.79 1.88 6.95
N ILE A 104 13.67 3.13 6.51
CA ILE A 104 14.56 4.23 6.92
C ILE A 104 14.43 4.53 8.42
N ILE A 105 13.18 4.60 8.92
CA ILE A 105 12.91 4.82 10.35
C ILE A 105 13.57 3.73 11.20
N TYR A 106 13.37 2.46 10.84
CA TYR A 106 13.95 1.34 11.59
C TYR A 106 15.48 1.32 11.52
N TRP A 107 16.05 1.63 10.35
CA TRP A 107 17.50 1.75 10.21
C TRP A 107 18.08 2.87 11.11
N GLY A 108 17.43 4.04 11.15
CA GLY A 108 17.79 5.13 12.03
C GLY A 108 17.73 4.75 13.50
N TYR A 109 16.64 4.09 13.91
CA TYR A 109 16.45 3.58 15.28
C TYR A 109 17.60 2.65 15.72
N ILE A 110 17.96 1.66 14.88
CA ILE A 110 19.06 0.74 15.20
C ILE A 110 20.41 1.45 15.26
N LYS A 111 20.65 2.43 14.37
CA LYS A 111 21.89 3.20 14.39
C LYS A 111 22.02 4.03 15.67
N MET A 112 20.92 4.61 16.16
CA MET A 112 20.91 5.35 17.43
C MET A 112 21.20 4.48 18.64
N ILE A 113 20.69 3.23 18.66
CA ILE A 113 20.95 2.30 19.76
C ILE A 113 22.39 1.80 19.76
N LYS A 114 22.95 1.47 18.59
CA LYS A 114 24.33 0.96 18.49
C LYS A 114 25.41 2.01 18.76
N ASN A 115 25.07 3.29 18.64
CA ASN A 115 25.97 4.41 18.94
C ASN A 115 25.91 4.86 20.42
N ARG A 116 25.12 4.17 21.26
CA ARG A 116 25.17 4.28 22.72
C ARG A 116 26.00 3.13 23.29
#